data_AF-A0A7K2W1L5-F1
#
_entry.id   AF-A0A7K2W1L5-F1
#
_cell.length_a   1.000
_cell.length_b   1.000
_cell.length_c   1.000
_cell.angle_alpha   90.00
_cell.angle_beta   90.00
_cell.angle_gamma   90.00
#
_symmetry.space_group_name_H-M   'P 1'
#
loop_
_entity.id
_entity.type
_entity.pdbx_description
1 polymer ?
#
loop_
_entity_poly.entity_id
_entity_poly.type
_entity_poly.pdbx_seq_one_letter_code
_entity_poly.pdbx_strand_id
1 'polypeptide(L)'
;MSSVDQLIARTLGIPEVRVTDEVAYQSIREWDSLGHVSLMVALEKAYGVPIDDELTLSLRTVAAIREFAAGTIPQQGPAAPDDRAAVHRGLEGVVFDRTGITHIDGAAGVLEYRGYSIHDLAAHASFEEVAHLLIHGELPDGASLERFSKELLAARALPGPVLDLARSLAHTHPMEALRTCVSALAAFGPRPVDGSDETYEQARETGITLLGQIPMIVAAHHSFRNGREPLMPAEDASYAEAVLTALLGESPTPAAVRFINRGLIVHADHSSNASAFVARVATGCRSGMTASLTAAVAAFGGSVHGGAAERVMTLLDQVGSPERAEAYVAELQGRGEPVMGFGHRVYRTEDPRVRHLRATVVALSEERGDTSGLETLDAMAAAMSPYVRHGVAANVDLYAGLAYRLLGLPDDLAVPLFVIGRTAGWVAQILEQQSNNVLIRPLLSYMGPHARPFTKGNR
;
A
#
# COMPACT_ATOMS: atom_id res chain seq x y z
N MET A 1 -29.03 24.82 18.40
CA MET A 1 -27.74 24.13 18.22
C MET A 1 -26.67 25.18 18.02
N SER A 2 -25.43 24.88 18.41
CA SER A 2 -24.32 25.85 18.45
C SER A 2 -23.72 26.09 17.05
N SER A 3 -22.97 27.18 16.86
CA SER A 3 -22.25 27.45 15.60
C SER A 3 -21.23 26.36 15.26
N VAL A 4 -20.67 25.70 16.28
CA VAL A 4 -19.73 24.59 16.10
C VAL A 4 -20.43 23.32 15.58
N ASP A 5 -21.67 23.07 15.97
CA ASP A 5 -22.42 21.90 15.47
C ASP A 5 -22.68 22.00 13.96
N GLN A 6 -22.98 23.22 13.48
CA GLN A 6 -23.17 23.49 12.06
C GLN A 6 -21.86 23.34 11.27
N LEU A 7 -20.74 23.73 11.88
CA LEU A 7 -19.41 23.53 11.30
C LEU A 7 -19.09 22.04 11.18
N ILE A 8 -19.29 21.27 12.25
CA ILE A 8 -19.09 19.81 12.26
C ILE A 8 -19.96 19.15 11.19
N ALA A 9 -21.26 19.44 11.18
CA ALA A 9 -22.22 18.88 10.23
C ALA A 9 -21.82 19.17 8.77
N ARG A 10 -21.45 20.42 8.48
CA ARG A 10 -21.03 20.85 7.14
C ARG A 10 -19.73 20.20 6.70
N THR A 11 -18.73 20.17 7.58
CA THR A 11 -17.41 19.63 7.24
C THR A 11 -17.43 18.12 7.06
N LEU A 12 -18.19 17.39 7.89
CA LEU A 12 -18.33 15.94 7.78
C LEU A 12 -19.44 15.51 6.80
N GLY A 13 -20.18 16.43 6.21
CA GLY A 13 -21.28 16.11 5.28
C GLY A 13 -22.42 15.31 5.92
N ILE A 14 -22.68 15.50 7.22
CA ILE A 14 -23.75 14.80 7.95
C ILE A 14 -24.91 15.75 8.30
N PRO A 15 -26.16 15.26 8.40
CA PRO A 15 -27.27 16.06 8.92
C PRO A 15 -26.97 16.58 10.34
N GLU A 16 -27.33 17.82 10.63
CA GLU A 16 -27.09 18.43 11.95
C GLU A 16 -27.64 17.58 13.11
N VAL A 17 -28.79 16.93 12.92
CA VAL A 17 -29.40 16.02 13.92
C VAL A 17 -28.50 14.84 14.32
N ARG A 18 -27.49 14.50 13.51
CA ARG A 18 -26.49 13.45 13.81
C ARG A 18 -25.28 13.97 14.60
N VAL A 19 -25.16 15.28 14.85
CA VAL A 19 -24.06 15.85 15.66
C VAL A 19 -24.41 15.76 17.16
N THR A 20 -24.20 14.57 17.73
CA THR A 20 -24.44 14.27 19.15
C THR A 20 -23.12 14.08 19.89
N ASP A 21 -23.13 14.15 21.23
CA ASP A 21 -21.92 13.94 22.05
C ASP A 21 -21.34 12.51 21.93
N GLU A 22 -22.14 11.56 21.45
CA GLU A 22 -21.71 10.18 21.19
C GLU A 22 -20.90 10.05 19.89
N VAL A 23 -20.94 11.07 19.02
CA VAL A 23 -20.17 11.06 17.78
C VAL A 23 -18.72 11.44 18.09
N ALA A 24 -17.84 10.53 17.72
CA ALA A 24 -16.39 10.64 17.85
C ALA A 24 -15.69 10.32 16.53
N TYR A 25 -14.41 10.68 16.44
CA TYR A 25 -13.51 10.25 15.38
C TYR A 25 -13.62 8.73 15.20
N GLN A 26 -13.83 8.31 13.97
CA GLN A 26 -14.12 6.93 13.57
C GLN A 26 -15.38 6.31 14.15
N SER A 27 -16.27 7.01 14.87
CA SER A 27 -17.56 6.42 15.28
C SER A 27 -18.54 6.26 14.10
N ILE A 28 -18.39 7.09 13.06
CA ILE A 28 -19.20 7.10 11.84
C ILE A 28 -18.31 6.95 10.60
N ARG A 29 -18.90 6.72 9.42
CA ARG A 29 -18.12 6.52 8.18
C ARG A 29 -17.48 7.82 7.71
N GLU A 30 -18.19 8.92 7.89
CA GLU A 30 -17.89 10.25 7.39
C GLU A 30 -16.80 10.96 8.23
N TRP A 31 -16.55 10.46 9.45
CA TRP A 31 -15.49 10.97 10.32
C TRP A 31 -14.29 10.01 10.37
N ASP A 32 -13.68 9.80 9.20
CA ASP A 32 -12.42 9.08 9.02
C ASP A 32 -11.20 10.03 9.17
N SER A 33 -10.00 9.57 8.80
CA SER A 33 -8.78 10.39 8.88
C SER A 33 -8.86 11.65 8.02
N LEU A 34 -9.44 11.58 6.83
CA LEU A 34 -9.59 12.74 5.94
C LEU A 34 -10.61 13.72 6.52
N GLY A 35 -11.80 13.22 6.90
CA GLY A 35 -12.83 14.04 7.52
C GLY A 35 -12.37 14.71 8.81
N HIS A 36 -11.49 14.04 9.58
CA HIS A 36 -10.91 14.62 10.79
C HIS A 36 -9.94 15.76 10.47
N VAL A 37 -9.04 15.59 9.50
CA VAL A 37 -8.15 16.68 9.06
C VAL A 37 -8.96 17.86 8.53
N SER A 38 -9.97 17.61 7.67
CA SER A 38 -10.86 18.66 7.18
C SER A 38 -11.55 19.41 8.32
N LEU A 39 -11.98 18.68 9.37
CA LEU A 39 -12.60 19.27 10.55
C LEU A 39 -11.62 20.12 11.37
N MET A 40 -10.37 19.68 11.54
CA MET A 40 -9.34 20.48 12.22
C MET A 40 -9.06 21.78 11.46
N VAL A 41 -8.86 21.72 10.14
CA VAL A 41 -8.65 22.92 9.30
C VAL A 41 -9.85 23.87 9.37
N ALA A 42 -11.07 23.32 9.36
CA ALA A 42 -12.29 24.12 9.48
C ALA A 42 -12.39 24.80 10.86
N LEU A 43 -12.01 24.12 11.94
CA LEU A 43 -11.97 24.66 13.29
C LEU A 43 -10.91 25.76 13.43
N GLU A 44 -9.69 25.53 12.94
CA GLU A 44 -8.63 26.57 12.91
C GLU A 44 -9.12 27.84 12.23
N LYS A 45 -9.74 27.70 11.06
CA LYS A 45 -10.26 28.83 10.27
C LYS A 45 -11.41 29.55 10.98
N ALA A 46 -12.31 28.80 11.62
CA ALA A 46 -13.49 29.37 12.27
C ALA A 46 -13.17 30.09 13.59
N TYR A 47 -12.19 29.58 14.35
CA TYR A 47 -11.88 30.07 15.70
C TYR A 47 -10.57 30.86 15.77
N GLY A 48 -9.75 30.86 14.72
CA GLY A 48 -8.49 31.61 14.67
C GLY A 48 -7.42 31.09 15.62
N VAL A 49 -7.55 29.85 16.09
CA VAL A 49 -6.62 29.18 17.01
C VAL A 49 -5.90 28.09 16.23
N PRO A 50 -4.55 28.07 16.20
CA PRO A 50 -3.80 26.98 15.59
C PRO A 50 -4.02 25.68 16.37
N ILE A 51 -4.28 24.59 15.66
CA ILE A 51 -4.51 23.25 16.20
C ILE A 51 -3.25 22.43 15.91
N ASP A 52 -2.42 22.27 16.93
CA ASP A 52 -1.21 21.44 16.87
C ASP A 52 -1.52 19.94 16.99
N ASP A 53 -0.47 19.10 16.99
CA ASP A 53 -0.60 17.64 17.10
C ASP A 53 -1.31 17.19 18.39
N GLU A 54 -1.04 17.87 19.51
CA GLU A 54 -1.62 17.53 20.81
C GLU A 54 -3.12 17.88 20.82
N LEU A 55 -3.46 19.06 20.29
CA LEU A 55 -4.84 19.48 20.16
C LEU A 55 -5.61 18.61 19.16
N THR A 56 -4.99 18.23 18.05
CA THR A 56 -5.57 17.29 17.07
C THR A 56 -5.93 15.95 17.73
N LEU A 57 -5.06 15.44 18.61
CA LEU A 57 -5.32 14.20 19.34
C LEU A 57 -6.42 14.32 20.40
N SER A 58 -6.65 15.52 20.95
CA SER A 58 -7.71 15.76 21.94
C SER A 58 -9.08 16.05 21.31
N LEU A 59 -9.13 16.62 20.10
CA LEU A 59 -10.37 16.99 19.40
C LEU A 59 -11.03 15.82 18.64
N ARG A 60 -11.11 14.66 19.30
CA ARG A 60 -11.62 13.41 18.71
C ARG A 60 -13.07 13.10 19.06
N THR A 61 -13.78 13.98 19.75
CA THR A 61 -15.21 13.83 20.06
C THR A 61 -15.95 15.14 19.79
N VAL A 62 -17.24 15.08 19.43
CA VAL A 62 -18.09 16.28 19.32
C VAL A 62 -18.06 17.07 20.63
N ALA A 63 -18.07 16.39 21.77
CA ALA A 63 -17.96 17.01 23.08
C ALA A 63 -16.65 17.82 23.24
N ALA A 64 -15.48 17.22 22.94
CA ALA A 64 -14.19 17.91 23.03
C ALA A 64 -14.12 19.11 22.06
N ILE A 65 -14.71 18.99 20.87
CA ILE A 65 -14.78 20.08 19.89
C ILE A 65 -15.69 21.22 20.39
N ARG A 66 -16.79 20.89 21.07
CA ARG A 66 -17.67 21.89 21.71
C ARG A 66 -16.96 22.61 22.84
N GLU A 67 -16.18 21.91 23.66
CA GLU A 67 -15.37 22.50 24.72
C GLU A 67 -14.31 23.46 24.17
N PHE A 68 -13.61 23.04 23.11
CA PHE A 68 -12.67 23.88 22.38
C PHE A 68 -13.35 25.14 21.82
N ALA A 69 -14.50 24.99 21.16
CA ALA A 69 -15.27 26.12 20.64
C ALA A 69 -15.79 27.07 21.74
N ALA A 70 -15.95 26.58 22.97
CA ALA A 70 -16.31 27.38 24.13
C ALA A 70 -15.11 28.12 24.77
N GLY A 71 -13.91 27.99 24.20
CA GLY A 71 -12.69 28.63 24.71
C GLY A 71 -12.01 27.87 25.85
N THR A 72 -12.37 26.60 26.05
CA THR A 72 -11.75 25.73 27.04
C THR A 72 -10.85 24.75 26.30
N ILE A 73 -9.56 24.68 26.66
CA ILE A 73 -8.69 23.61 26.15
C ILE A 73 -9.21 22.30 26.78
N PRO A 74 -9.61 21.30 25.99
CA PRO A 74 -10.07 20.03 26.55
C PRO A 74 -8.94 19.45 27.41
N GLN A 75 -9.14 19.37 28.73
CA GLN A 75 -8.25 18.54 29.54
C GLN A 75 -8.48 17.09 29.10
N GLN A 76 -7.42 16.28 29.02
CA GLN A 76 -7.57 14.83 28.93
C GLN A 76 -8.33 14.35 30.17
N GLY A 77 -9.65 14.36 30.10
CA GLY A 77 -10.51 13.76 31.10
C GLY A 77 -10.21 12.26 31.14
N PRO A 78 -10.25 11.62 32.32
CA PRO A 78 -10.14 10.18 32.38
C PRO A 78 -11.24 9.62 31.47
N ALA A 79 -10.85 8.80 30.50
CA ALA A 79 -11.80 8.08 29.68
C ALA A 79 -12.81 7.44 30.63
N ALA A 80 -14.08 7.87 30.55
CA ALA A 80 -15.13 7.18 31.28
C ALA A 80 -15.00 5.70 30.91
N PRO A 81 -15.00 4.77 31.89
CA PRO A 81 -14.98 3.36 31.58
C PRO A 81 -16.35 3.03 30.97
N ASP A 82 -16.46 3.21 29.65
CA ASP A 82 -17.53 2.57 28.89
C ASP A 82 -17.19 1.08 28.89
N ASP A 83 -17.96 0.30 29.62
CA ASP A 83 -17.87 -1.17 29.70
C ASP A 83 -18.24 -1.84 28.35
N ARG A 84 -18.30 -1.06 27.27
CA ARG A 84 -18.21 -1.49 25.87
C ARG A 84 -16.74 -1.53 25.51
N ALA A 85 -16.15 -2.73 25.45
CA ALA A 85 -14.78 -2.94 25.02
C ALA A 85 -14.37 -1.96 23.91
N ALA A 86 -13.32 -1.16 24.15
CA ALA A 86 -12.87 -0.11 23.24
C ALA A 86 -12.75 -0.67 21.81
N VAL A 87 -13.59 -0.19 20.89
CA VAL A 87 -13.60 -0.68 19.51
C VAL A 87 -12.43 -0.04 18.77
N HIS A 88 -11.41 -0.85 18.44
CA HIS A 88 -10.25 -0.41 17.68
C HIS A 88 -10.52 -0.43 16.17
N ARG A 89 -11.28 0.56 15.66
CA ARG A 89 -11.63 0.61 14.22
C ARG A 89 -10.38 0.75 13.33
N GLY A 90 -10.34 -0.07 12.28
CA GLY A 90 -9.21 -0.11 11.34
C GLY A 90 -7.87 -0.50 11.97
N LEU A 91 -7.87 -0.99 13.22
CA LEU A 91 -6.69 -1.36 14.01
C LEU A 91 -5.64 -0.23 14.11
N GLU A 92 -6.08 1.04 14.08
CA GLU A 92 -5.17 2.17 14.19
C GLU A 92 -4.49 2.20 15.56
N GLY A 93 -3.16 2.29 15.57
CA GLY A 93 -2.35 2.31 16.79
C GLY A 93 -2.31 0.97 17.54
N VAL A 94 -2.87 -0.11 16.98
CA VAL A 94 -2.85 -1.43 17.60
C VAL A 94 -1.60 -2.19 17.17
N VAL A 95 -0.75 -2.52 18.13
CA VAL A 95 0.36 -3.46 17.96
C VAL A 95 -0.15 -4.87 18.27
N PHE A 96 -0.33 -5.71 17.24
CA PHE A 96 -0.87 -7.07 17.40
C PHE A 96 0.19 -8.17 17.45
N ASP A 97 1.42 -7.89 17.04
CA ASP A 97 2.54 -8.85 17.02
C ASP A 97 3.89 -8.13 17.06
N ARG A 98 4.98 -8.90 17.16
CA ARG A 98 6.36 -8.44 17.06
C ARG A 98 6.94 -8.87 15.70
N THR A 99 7.78 -8.04 15.12
CA THR A 99 8.46 -8.34 13.85
C THR A 99 9.92 -7.94 13.89
N GLY A 100 10.77 -8.74 13.26
CA GLY A 100 12.17 -8.43 12.98
C GLY A 100 12.41 -8.03 11.53
N ILE A 101 11.36 -7.87 10.70
CA ILE A 101 11.48 -7.67 9.24
C ILE A 101 11.72 -6.20 8.90
N THR A 102 10.86 -5.30 9.37
CA THR A 102 10.86 -3.89 9.00
C THR A 102 10.49 -3.01 10.17
N HIS A 103 11.28 -1.96 10.38
CA HIS A 103 11.02 -0.90 11.35
C HIS A 103 10.60 0.37 10.62
N ILE A 104 9.60 1.06 11.18
CA ILE A 104 9.11 2.34 10.67
C ILE A 104 8.99 3.30 11.85
N ASP A 105 9.66 4.44 11.77
CA ASP A 105 9.36 5.62 12.59
C ASP A 105 8.66 6.66 11.73
N GLY A 106 7.33 6.74 11.89
CA GLY A 106 6.48 7.65 11.13
C GLY A 106 6.70 9.14 11.45
N ALA A 107 7.24 9.46 12.62
CA ALA A 107 7.52 10.84 13.03
C ALA A 107 8.88 11.28 12.50
N ALA A 108 9.89 10.41 12.58
CA ALA A 108 11.23 10.69 12.08
C ALA A 108 11.40 10.42 10.57
N GLY A 109 10.42 9.80 9.91
CA GLY A 109 10.52 9.42 8.50
C GLY A 109 11.56 8.32 8.28
N VAL A 110 11.69 7.37 9.22
CA VAL A 110 12.65 6.26 9.11
C VAL A 110 11.97 5.01 8.58
N LEU A 111 12.64 4.35 7.64
CA LEU A 111 12.28 3.01 7.16
C LEU A 111 13.54 2.16 7.11
N GLU A 112 13.49 1.01 7.78
CA GLU A 112 14.61 0.07 7.84
C GLU A 112 14.13 -1.34 7.50
N TYR A 113 14.90 -2.04 6.67
CA TYR A 113 14.71 -3.48 6.45
C TYR A 113 15.80 -4.23 7.19
N ARG A 114 15.41 -5.10 8.13
CA ARG A 114 16.35 -5.86 8.98
C ARG A 114 17.44 -4.99 9.63
N GLY A 115 17.10 -3.74 9.99
CA GLY A 115 18.03 -2.77 10.59
C GLY A 115 18.88 -1.95 9.61
N TYR A 116 18.76 -2.17 8.30
CA TYR A 116 19.42 -1.36 7.28
C TYR A 116 18.50 -0.25 6.79
N SER A 117 19.02 0.99 6.76
CA SER A 117 18.30 2.15 6.24
C SER A 117 17.86 1.93 4.80
N ILE A 118 16.61 2.29 4.48
CA ILE A 118 16.11 2.23 3.10
C ILE A 118 16.95 3.12 2.16
N HIS A 119 17.59 4.16 2.69
CA HIS A 119 18.45 5.03 1.89
C HIS A 119 19.71 4.31 1.42
N ASP A 120 20.33 3.49 2.27
CA ASP A 120 21.53 2.74 1.91
C ASP A 120 21.19 1.62 0.93
N LEU A 121 20.10 0.89 1.20
CA LEU A 121 19.64 -0.19 0.32
C LEU A 121 19.27 0.34 -1.07
N ALA A 122 18.52 1.42 -1.18
CA ALA A 122 18.14 2.00 -2.47
C ALA A 122 19.34 2.60 -3.23
N ALA A 123 20.39 3.03 -2.53
CA ALA A 123 21.59 3.59 -3.15
C ALA A 123 22.56 2.52 -3.65
N HIS A 124 22.68 1.39 -2.94
CA HIS A 124 23.80 0.47 -3.10
C HIS A 124 23.42 -0.98 -3.42
N ALA A 125 22.21 -1.43 -3.07
CA ALA A 125 21.82 -2.83 -3.22
C ALA A 125 21.12 -3.12 -4.56
N SER A 126 21.25 -4.36 -5.00
CA SER A 126 20.35 -5.02 -5.94
C SER A 126 19.06 -5.46 -5.24
N PHE A 127 17.99 -5.63 -6.00
CA PHE A 127 16.75 -6.17 -5.46
C PHE A 127 16.93 -7.62 -4.98
N GLU A 128 17.79 -8.41 -5.62
CA GLU A 128 18.13 -9.76 -5.21
C GLU A 128 18.75 -9.79 -3.80
N GLU A 129 19.67 -8.87 -3.49
CA GLU A 129 20.24 -8.72 -2.14
C GLU A 129 19.17 -8.35 -1.12
N VAL A 130 18.26 -7.43 -1.46
CA VAL A 130 17.17 -7.00 -0.57
C VAL A 130 16.13 -8.10 -0.37
N ALA A 131 15.77 -8.83 -1.42
CA ALA A 131 14.86 -9.97 -1.33
C ALA A 131 15.47 -11.09 -0.48
N HIS A 132 16.76 -11.37 -0.66
CA HIS A 132 17.49 -12.31 0.19
C HIS A 132 17.49 -11.83 1.65
N LEU A 133 17.82 -10.56 1.90
CA LEU A 133 17.81 -9.95 3.24
C LEU A 133 16.45 -10.10 3.92
N LEU A 134 15.35 -9.81 3.22
CA LEU A 134 14.01 -9.91 3.80
C LEU A 134 13.65 -11.37 4.14
N ILE A 135 13.89 -12.30 3.22
CA ILE A 135 13.51 -13.72 3.35
C ILE A 135 14.40 -14.46 4.35
N HIS A 136 15.70 -14.23 4.33
CA HIS A 136 16.69 -14.96 5.13
C HIS A 136 17.13 -14.23 6.40
N GLY A 137 16.88 -12.92 6.49
CA GLY A 137 17.20 -12.10 7.66
C GLY A 137 18.55 -11.38 7.60
N GLU A 138 19.43 -11.75 6.67
CA GLU A 138 20.79 -11.21 6.55
C GLU A 138 21.15 -10.94 5.07
N LEU A 139 22.05 -9.99 4.83
CA LEU A 139 22.59 -9.74 3.48
C LEU A 139 23.40 -10.96 2.99
N PRO A 140 23.28 -11.35 1.72
CA PRO A 140 24.02 -12.49 1.19
C PRO A 140 25.51 -12.16 1.03
N ASP A 141 26.37 -13.15 1.25
CA ASP A 141 27.72 -13.13 0.68
C ASP A 141 27.68 -13.45 -0.83
N GLY A 142 28.81 -13.29 -1.53
CA GLY A 142 28.85 -13.48 -2.99
C GLY A 142 28.37 -14.86 -3.45
N ALA A 143 28.69 -15.92 -2.70
CA ALA A 143 28.27 -17.28 -3.03
C ALA A 143 26.77 -17.51 -2.79
N SER A 144 26.22 -16.90 -1.73
CA SER A 144 24.79 -16.98 -1.40
C SER A 144 23.96 -16.17 -2.39
N LEU A 145 24.44 -15.00 -2.81
CA LEU A 145 23.80 -14.20 -3.85
C LEU A 145 23.77 -14.96 -5.17
N GLU A 146 24.88 -15.58 -5.59
CA GLU A 146 24.91 -16.37 -6.83
C GLU A 146 23.92 -17.54 -6.80
N ARG A 147 23.81 -18.25 -5.67
CA ARG A 147 22.82 -19.33 -5.51
C ARG A 147 21.39 -18.79 -5.58
N PHE A 148 21.11 -17.71 -4.84
CA PHE A 148 19.78 -17.11 -4.81
C PHE A 148 19.35 -16.58 -6.18
N SER A 149 20.24 -15.93 -6.93
CA SER A 149 19.96 -15.49 -8.30
C SER A 149 19.66 -16.65 -9.25
N LYS A 150 20.34 -17.80 -9.09
CA LYS A 150 20.04 -19.02 -9.86
C LYS A 150 18.69 -19.63 -9.49
N GLU A 151 18.32 -19.62 -8.22
CA GLU A 151 17.00 -20.05 -7.76
C GLU A 151 15.89 -19.18 -8.38
N LEU A 152 16.06 -17.84 -8.35
CA LEU A 152 15.13 -16.91 -8.97
C LEU A 152 15.05 -17.06 -10.49
N LEU A 153 16.18 -17.31 -11.16
CA LEU A 153 16.22 -17.60 -12.60
C LEU A 153 15.41 -18.86 -12.92
N ALA A 154 15.66 -19.96 -12.21
CA ALA A 154 14.95 -21.23 -12.42
C ALA A 154 13.44 -21.10 -12.15
N ALA A 155 13.07 -20.26 -11.19
CA ALA A 155 11.68 -19.98 -10.83
C ALA A 155 10.90 -19.20 -11.91
N ARG A 156 11.54 -18.60 -12.93
CA ARG A 156 10.83 -17.82 -13.96
C ARG A 156 9.89 -18.67 -14.83
N ALA A 157 10.09 -19.99 -14.88
CA ALA A 157 9.25 -20.86 -15.69
C ALA A 157 7.81 -20.94 -15.14
N LEU A 158 6.84 -20.68 -16.02
CA LEU A 158 5.41 -20.83 -15.71
C LEU A 158 4.88 -22.18 -16.20
N PRO A 159 4.01 -22.86 -15.44
CA PRO A 159 3.26 -24.00 -15.96
C PRO A 159 2.43 -23.59 -17.18
N GLY A 160 2.45 -24.41 -18.24
CA GLY A 160 1.68 -24.16 -19.47
C GLY A 160 0.21 -23.78 -19.23
N PRO A 161 -0.54 -24.50 -18.38
CA PRO A 161 -1.92 -24.13 -18.06
C PRO A 161 -2.10 -22.75 -17.41
N VAL A 162 -1.11 -22.27 -16.66
CA VAL A 162 -1.15 -20.92 -16.05
C VAL A 162 -0.87 -19.86 -17.12
N LEU A 163 0.01 -20.15 -18.09
CA LEU A 163 0.25 -19.28 -19.23
C LEU A 163 -1.00 -19.17 -20.12
N ASP A 164 -1.67 -20.30 -20.38
CA ASP A 164 -2.95 -20.33 -21.13
C ASP A 164 -4.06 -19.58 -20.38
N LEU A 165 -4.10 -19.70 -19.05
CA LEU A 165 -5.01 -18.93 -18.21
C LEU A 165 -4.73 -17.42 -18.34
N ALA A 166 -3.47 -16.99 -18.23
CA ALA A 166 -3.09 -15.58 -18.43
C ALA A 166 -3.50 -15.07 -19.82
N ARG A 167 -3.34 -15.89 -20.87
CA ARG A 167 -3.79 -15.59 -22.24
C ARG A 167 -5.31 -15.43 -22.32
N SER A 168 -6.07 -16.33 -21.69
CA SER A 168 -7.54 -16.26 -21.67
C SER A 168 -8.08 -15.01 -20.95
N LEU A 169 -7.29 -14.49 -20.01
CA LEU A 169 -7.59 -13.29 -19.22
C LEU A 169 -6.98 -12.01 -19.80
N ALA A 170 -6.47 -12.03 -21.03
CA ALA A 170 -5.87 -10.85 -21.68
C ALA A 170 -6.81 -9.62 -21.76
N HIS A 171 -8.12 -9.83 -21.70
CA HIS A 171 -9.14 -8.79 -21.72
C HIS A 171 -9.43 -8.15 -20.34
N THR A 172 -8.95 -8.75 -19.24
CA THR A 172 -9.22 -8.28 -17.87
C THR A 172 -8.17 -7.29 -17.40
N HIS A 173 -8.44 -6.63 -16.27
CA HIS A 173 -7.45 -5.79 -15.59
C HIS A 173 -6.23 -6.63 -15.16
N PRO A 174 -4.98 -6.11 -15.24
CA PRO A 174 -3.77 -6.85 -14.85
C PRO A 174 -3.82 -7.46 -13.44
N MET A 175 -4.38 -6.73 -12.46
CA MET A 175 -4.54 -7.24 -11.10
C MET A 175 -5.51 -8.42 -10.97
N GLU A 176 -6.56 -8.48 -11.79
CA GLU A 176 -7.50 -9.61 -11.80
C GLU A 176 -6.87 -10.86 -12.38
N ALA A 177 -6.12 -10.70 -13.48
CA ALA A 177 -5.35 -11.77 -14.09
C ALA A 177 -4.27 -12.28 -13.13
N LEU A 178 -3.50 -11.37 -12.52
CA LEU A 178 -2.44 -11.71 -11.57
C LEU A 178 -2.99 -12.50 -10.37
N ARG A 179 -4.03 -12.01 -9.69
CA ARG A 179 -4.66 -12.72 -8.56
C ARG A 179 -5.08 -14.14 -8.95
N THR A 180 -5.70 -14.28 -10.12
CA THR A 180 -6.25 -15.55 -10.60
C THR A 180 -5.14 -16.54 -10.95
N CYS A 181 -4.09 -16.09 -11.65
CA CYS A 181 -2.94 -16.91 -11.99
C CYS A 181 -2.11 -17.32 -10.78
N VAL A 182 -1.89 -16.40 -9.81
CA VAL A 182 -1.19 -16.74 -8.55
C VAL A 182 -1.97 -17.80 -7.77
N SER A 183 -3.31 -17.69 -7.70
CA SER A 183 -4.14 -18.74 -7.11
C SER A 183 -4.01 -20.07 -7.84
N ALA A 184 -3.91 -20.06 -9.17
CA ALA A 184 -3.80 -21.26 -9.99
C ALA A 184 -2.46 -21.98 -9.80
N LEU A 185 -1.37 -21.27 -9.49
CA LEU A 185 -0.06 -21.87 -9.23
C LEU A 185 -0.09 -22.90 -8.09
N ALA A 186 -1.00 -22.75 -7.11
CA ALA A 186 -1.17 -23.71 -6.02
C ALA A 186 -1.54 -25.13 -6.51
N ALA A 187 -2.13 -25.26 -7.71
CA ALA A 187 -2.47 -26.56 -8.29
C ALA A 187 -1.29 -27.28 -8.94
N PHE A 188 -0.17 -26.57 -9.16
CA PHE A 188 1.01 -27.08 -9.88
C PHE A 188 2.29 -27.12 -9.02
N GLY A 189 2.24 -26.54 -7.81
CA GLY A 189 3.33 -26.60 -6.84
C GLY A 189 3.42 -27.93 -6.08
N PRO A 190 4.43 -28.08 -5.21
CA PRO A 190 4.56 -29.22 -4.32
C PRO A 190 3.30 -29.39 -3.47
N ARG A 191 2.73 -30.59 -3.41
CA ARG A 191 1.59 -30.88 -2.53
C ARG A 191 2.13 -31.31 -1.15
N PRO A 192 1.61 -30.73 -0.05
CA PRO A 192 1.85 -31.30 1.26
C PRO A 192 1.39 -32.75 1.30
N VAL A 193 1.97 -33.54 2.22
CA VAL A 193 1.45 -34.87 2.53
C VAL A 193 0.02 -34.71 3.05
N ASP A 194 -0.89 -35.60 2.65
CA ASP A 194 -2.29 -35.53 3.05
C ASP A 194 -2.43 -35.41 4.58
N GLY A 195 -3.12 -34.36 5.04
CA GLY A 195 -3.33 -34.07 6.45
C GLY A 195 -2.17 -33.36 7.17
N SER A 196 -1.11 -32.95 6.46
CA SER A 196 -0.03 -32.12 7.00
C SER A 196 -0.10 -30.67 6.51
N ASP A 197 0.31 -29.74 7.38
CA ASP A 197 0.54 -28.35 7.02
C ASP A 197 1.87 -28.22 6.23
N GLU A 198 1.99 -27.17 5.42
CA GLU A 198 3.26 -26.81 4.77
C GLU A 198 4.33 -26.51 5.84
N THR A 199 5.52 -27.07 5.68
CA THR A 199 6.67 -26.78 6.57
C THR A 199 7.28 -25.41 6.26
N TYR A 200 8.10 -24.87 7.17
CA TYR A 200 8.79 -23.59 6.96
C TYR A 200 9.67 -23.59 5.70
N GLU A 201 10.46 -24.65 5.50
CA GLU A 201 11.34 -24.75 4.33
C GLU A 201 10.55 -24.86 3.02
N GLN A 202 9.49 -25.67 2.99
CA GLN A 202 8.60 -25.74 1.84
C GLN A 202 7.95 -24.38 1.54
N ALA A 203 7.46 -23.68 2.56
CA ALA A 203 6.88 -22.35 2.39
C ALA A 203 7.91 -21.35 1.85
N ARG A 204 9.16 -21.42 2.31
CA ARG A 204 10.26 -20.58 1.83
C ARG A 204 10.58 -20.86 0.37
N GLU A 205 10.73 -22.13 -0.01
CA GLU A 205 10.95 -22.56 -1.40
C GLU A 205 9.79 -22.14 -2.32
N THR A 206 8.54 -22.34 -1.87
CA THR A 206 7.34 -21.87 -2.56
C THR A 206 7.37 -20.35 -2.72
N GLY A 207 7.75 -19.61 -1.68
CA GLY A 207 7.84 -18.14 -1.71
C GLY A 207 8.87 -17.62 -2.70
N ILE A 208 10.06 -18.22 -2.73
CA ILE A 208 11.12 -17.89 -3.71
C ILE A 208 10.65 -18.22 -5.13
N THR A 209 9.96 -19.34 -5.31
CA THR A 209 9.36 -19.71 -6.61
C THR A 209 8.35 -18.67 -7.07
N LEU A 210 7.44 -18.24 -6.18
CA LEU A 210 6.46 -17.21 -6.48
C LEU A 210 7.11 -15.85 -6.80
N LEU A 211 8.21 -15.51 -6.12
CA LEU A 211 8.98 -14.30 -6.40
C LEU A 211 9.56 -14.30 -7.82
N GLY A 212 9.92 -15.46 -8.38
CA GLY A 212 10.31 -15.60 -9.79
C GLY A 212 9.14 -15.62 -10.77
N GLN A 213 8.00 -16.22 -10.40
CA GLN A 213 6.85 -16.43 -11.30
C GLN A 213 5.92 -15.21 -11.42
N ILE A 214 5.69 -14.47 -10.34
CA ILE A 214 4.81 -13.30 -10.33
C ILE A 214 5.14 -12.27 -11.42
N PRO A 215 6.40 -11.81 -11.60
CA PRO A 215 6.71 -10.89 -12.68
C PRO A 215 6.46 -11.49 -14.07
N MET A 216 6.68 -12.80 -14.24
CA MET A 216 6.44 -13.46 -15.52
C MET A 216 4.95 -13.58 -15.83
N ILE A 217 4.08 -13.73 -14.82
CA ILE A 217 2.62 -13.67 -15.00
C ILE A 217 2.20 -12.28 -15.47
N VAL A 218 2.71 -11.22 -14.83
CA VAL A 218 2.38 -9.84 -15.20
C VAL A 218 2.84 -9.55 -16.63
N ALA A 219 4.08 -9.92 -16.97
CA ALA A 219 4.63 -9.75 -18.30
C ALA A 219 3.88 -10.57 -19.35
N ALA A 220 3.53 -11.82 -19.06
CA ALA A 220 2.80 -12.67 -20.00
C ALA A 220 1.40 -12.10 -20.30
N HIS A 221 0.64 -11.72 -19.26
CA HIS A 221 -0.65 -11.06 -19.44
C HIS A 221 -0.52 -9.78 -20.27
N HIS A 222 0.48 -8.94 -19.97
CA HIS A 222 0.74 -7.72 -20.70
C HIS A 222 1.12 -7.97 -22.18
N SER A 223 1.91 -9.00 -22.48
CA SER A 223 2.22 -9.36 -23.85
C SER A 223 0.97 -9.84 -24.60
N PHE A 224 0.18 -10.74 -24.01
CA PHE A 224 -1.01 -11.28 -24.66
C PHE A 224 -2.07 -10.23 -24.96
N ARG A 225 -2.32 -9.29 -24.04
CA ARG A 225 -3.28 -8.19 -24.29
C ARG A 225 -2.81 -7.21 -25.37
N ASN A 226 -1.52 -7.22 -25.70
CA ASN A 226 -0.93 -6.44 -26.79
C ASN A 226 -0.68 -7.29 -28.06
N GLY A 227 -1.22 -8.51 -28.13
CA GLY A 227 -1.08 -9.38 -29.31
C GLY A 227 0.35 -9.88 -29.53
N ARG A 228 1.18 -9.92 -28.48
CA ARG A 228 2.56 -10.41 -28.51
C ARG A 228 2.70 -11.69 -27.68
N GLU A 229 3.69 -12.50 -28.03
CA GLU A 229 4.14 -13.58 -27.16
C GLU A 229 5.12 -13.02 -26.09
N PRO A 230 5.16 -13.59 -24.88
CA PRO A 230 6.06 -13.13 -23.82
C PRO A 230 7.53 -13.35 -24.21
N LEU A 231 8.36 -12.32 -24.00
CA LEU A 231 9.80 -12.43 -24.19
C LEU A 231 10.43 -13.02 -22.92
N MET A 232 11.16 -14.13 -23.07
CA MET A 232 11.97 -14.68 -21.98
C MET A 232 13.29 -13.89 -21.88
N PRO A 233 13.63 -13.33 -20.70
CA PRO A 233 14.88 -12.63 -20.50
C PRO A 233 16.10 -13.56 -20.58
N ALA A 234 17.28 -12.96 -20.80
CA ALA A 234 18.55 -13.69 -20.77
C ALA A 234 18.83 -14.31 -19.38
N GLU A 235 19.64 -15.37 -19.37
CA GLU A 235 19.99 -16.09 -18.14
C GLU A 235 20.86 -15.28 -17.18
N ASP A 236 21.70 -14.39 -17.73
CA ASP A 236 22.59 -13.50 -16.97
C ASP A 236 21.94 -12.16 -16.60
N ALA A 237 20.69 -11.93 -17.01
CA ALA A 237 19.96 -10.71 -16.66
C ALA A 237 19.64 -10.67 -15.16
N SER A 238 19.95 -9.54 -14.53
CA SER A 238 19.52 -9.21 -13.17
C SER A 238 17.99 -9.30 -13.04
N TYR A 239 17.47 -9.42 -11.83
CA TYR A 239 16.03 -9.51 -11.59
C TYR A 239 15.29 -8.30 -12.17
N ALA A 240 15.77 -7.09 -11.91
CA ALA A 240 15.17 -5.86 -12.44
C ALA A 240 15.19 -5.81 -13.99
N GLU A 241 16.31 -6.21 -14.60
CA GLU A 241 16.44 -6.30 -16.06
C GLU A 241 15.51 -7.35 -16.65
N ALA A 242 15.40 -8.51 -16.02
CA ALA A 242 14.53 -9.59 -16.46
C ALA A 242 13.04 -9.18 -16.41
N VAL A 243 12.62 -8.56 -15.31
CA VAL A 243 11.25 -8.00 -15.19
C VAL A 243 10.98 -7.01 -16.30
N LEU A 244 11.87 -6.03 -16.49
CA LEU A 244 11.64 -4.96 -17.46
C LEU A 244 11.70 -5.45 -18.91
N THR A 245 12.64 -6.35 -19.22
CA THR A 245 12.75 -6.99 -20.55
C THR A 245 11.46 -7.74 -20.90
N ALA A 246 10.92 -8.51 -19.96
CA ALA A 246 9.70 -9.27 -20.18
C ALA A 246 8.47 -8.36 -20.40
N LEU A 247 8.39 -7.23 -19.69
CA LEU A 247 7.30 -6.25 -19.83
C LEU A 247 7.39 -5.48 -21.16
N LEU A 248 8.56 -4.94 -21.49
CA LEU A 248 8.76 -4.18 -22.74
C LEU A 248 8.72 -5.11 -23.96
N GLY A 249 9.25 -6.32 -23.84
CA GLY A 249 9.50 -7.23 -24.97
C GLY A 249 10.72 -6.83 -25.80
N GLU A 250 11.63 -6.05 -25.23
CA GLU A 250 12.92 -5.65 -25.79
C GLU A 250 13.93 -5.40 -24.66
N SER A 251 15.21 -5.31 -25.00
CA SER A 251 16.27 -5.04 -24.02
C SER A 251 16.18 -3.60 -23.48
N PRO A 252 16.07 -3.40 -22.16
CA PRO A 252 15.99 -2.07 -21.57
C PRO A 252 17.34 -1.34 -21.54
N THR A 253 17.30 -0.02 -21.37
CA THR A 253 18.51 0.76 -21.13
C THR A 253 19.04 0.52 -19.70
N PRO A 254 20.35 0.66 -19.45
CA PRO A 254 20.91 0.54 -18.10
C PRO A 254 20.29 1.52 -17.09
N ALA A 255 19.85 2.70 -17.54
CA ALA A 255 19.16 3.68 -16.69
C ALA A 255 17.78 3.16 -16.24
N ALA A 256 17.00 2.60 -17.17
CA ALA A 256 15.71 2.01 -16.87
C ALA A 256 15.82 0.81 -15.91
N VAL A 257 16.84 -0.04 -16.07
CA VAL A 257 17.10 -1.17 -15.15
C VAL A 257 17.40 -0.66 -13.74
N ARG A 258 18.27 0.36 -13.60
CA ARG A 258 18.56 0.95 -12.27
C ARG A 258 17.32 1.56 -11.62
N PHE A 259 16.44 2.17 -12.41
CA PHE A 259 15.17 2.69 -11.90
C PHE A 259 14.28 1.56 -11.37
N ILE A 260 14.06 0.50 -12.17
CA ILE A 260 13.23 -0.63 -11.75
C ILE A 260 13.82 -1.29 -10.49
N ASN A 261 15.13 -1.49 -10.42
CA ASN A 261 15.80 -2.02 -9.24
C ASN A 261 15.46 -1.20 -7.98
N ARG A 262 15.64 0.12 -8.03
CA ARG A 262 15.30 1.02 -6.91
C ARG A 262 13.82 0.98 -6.57
N GLY A 263 12.97 1.01 -7.59
CA GLY A 263 11.52 0.93 -7.45
C GLY A 263 11.09 -0.35 -6.72
N LEU A 264 11.67 -1.50 -7.09
CA LEU A 264 11.38 -2.76 -6.41
C LEU A 264 11.84 -2.75 -4.94
N ILE A 265 13.02 -2.20 -4.66
CA ILE A 265 13.57 -2.10 -3.29
C ILE A 265 12.68 -1.24 -2.38
N VAL A 266 12.32 -0.01 -2.80
CA VAL A 266 11.51 0.89 -1.96
C VAL A 266 10.09 0.37 -1.73
N HIS A 267 9.64 -0.58 -2.54
CA HIS A 267 8.35 -1.24 -2.38
C HIS A 267 8.42 -2.62 -1.75
N ALA A 268 9.63 -3.13 -1.44
CA ALA A 268 9.84 -4.53 -1.06
C ALA A 268 9.08 -4.96 0.20
N ASP A 269 9.09 -4.14 1.26
CA ASP A 269 8.26 -4.34 2.46
C ASP A 269 7.78 -3.00 3.03
N HIS A 270 6.76 -3.05 3.88
CA HIS A 270 6.29 -1.86 4.60
C HIS A 270 5.55 -2.25 5.89
N SER A 271 6.15 -3.14 6.68
CA SER A 271 5.57 -3.70 7.91
C SER A 271 4.17 -4.29 7.66
N SER A 272 3.30 -4.32 8.68
CA SER A 272 1.94 -4.87 8.59
C SER A 272 0.94 -3.91 7.90
N ASN A 273 1.27 -3.43 6.71
CA ASN A 273 0.28 -2.81 5.81
C ASN A 273 -0.85 -3.81 5.48
N ALA A 274 -1.99 -3.33 4.96
CA ALA A 274 -3.21 -4.12 4.86
C ALA A 274 -3.04 -5.49 4.14
N SER A 275 -2.27 -5.55 3.05
CA SER A 275 -2.03 -6.81 2.33
C SER A 275 -1.10 -7.76 3.09
N ALA A 276 -0.05 -7.24 3.75
CA ALA A 276 0.80 -8.03 4.63
C ALA A 276 0.01 -8.57 5.84
N PHE A 277 -0.86 -7.74 6.45
CA PHE A 277 -1.74 -8.17 7.53
C PHE A 277 -2.67 -9.30 7.08
N VAL A 278 -3.31 -9.18 5.91
CA VAL A 278 -4.16 -10.23 5.34
C VAL A 278 -3.38 -11.52 5.07
N ALA A 279 -2.14 -11.43 4.58
CA ALA A 279 -1.26 -12.58 4.42
C ALA A 279 -1.02 -13.28 5.75
N ARG A 280 -0.71 -12.53 6.82
CA ARG A 280 -0.52 -13.08 8.18
C ARG A 280 -1.81 -13.70 8.72
N VAL A 281 -2.99 -13.10 8.47
CA VAL A 281 -4.28 -13.69 8.87
C VAL A 281 -4.51 -15.04 8.19
N ALA A 282 -4.26 -15.14 6.88
CA ALA A 282 -4.40 -16.38 6.13
C ALA A 282 -3.44 -17.47 6.64
N THR A 283 -2.18 -17.11 6.91
CA THR A 283 -1.18 -17.99 7.51
C THR A 283 -1.54 -18.38 8.95
N GLY A 284 -2.16 -17.48 9.73
CA GLY A 284 -2.74 -17.75 11.04
C GLY A 284 -3.74 -18.91 11.04
N CYS A 285 -4.48 -19.06 9.93
CA CYS A 285 -5.38 -20.18 9.66
C CYS A 285 -4.68 -21.43 9.12
N ARG A 286 -3.34 -21.45 9.08
CA ARG A 286 -2.49 -22.48 8.47
C ARG A 286 -2.72 -22.65 6.96
N SER A 287 -3.10 -21.57 6.27
CA SER A 287 -3.07 -21.55 4.81
C SER A 287 -1.61 -21.57 4.34
N GLY A 288 -1.30 -22.37 3.32
CA GLY A 288 0.04 -22.42 2.71
C GLY A 288 0.43 -21.12 2.01
N MET A 289 1.71 -20.98 1.70
CA MET A 289 2.36 -19.79 1.12
C MET A 289 1.59 -19.22 -0.07
N THR A 290 1.28 -20.05 -1.09
CA THR A 290 0.57 -19.56 -2.29
C THR A 290 -0.82 -19.00 -1.97
N ALA A 291 -1.55 -19.60 -1.03
CA ALA A 291 -2.89 -19.14 -0.65
C ALA A 291 -2.80 -17.82 0.14
N SER A 292 -1.86 -17.71 1.08
CA SER A 292 -1.62 -16.47 1.83
C SER A 292 -1.17 -15.33 0.92
N LEU A 293 -0.32 -15.60 -0.07
CA LEU A 293 0.14 -14.62 -1.04
C LEU A 293 -1.00 -14.22 -2.02
N THR A 294 -1.86 -15.17 -2.41
CA THR A 294 -3.10 -14.86 -3.17
C THR A 294 -3.99 -13.88 -2.41
N ALA A 295 -4.18 -14.10 -1.11
CA ALA A 295 -4.96 -13.20 -0.26
C ALA A 295 -4.31 -11.80 -0.15
N ALA A 296 -2.97 -11.75 -0.07
CA ALA A 296 -2.21 -10.50 -0.08
C ALA A 296 -2.40 -9.72 -1.39
N VAL A 297 -2.28 -10.40 -2.56
CA VAL A 297 -2.52 -9.81 -3.89
C VAL A 297 -3.95 -9.27 -4.00
N ALA A 298 -4.94 -10.04 -3.53
CA ALA A 298 -6.34 -9.61 -3.54
C ALA A 298 -6.58 -8.35 -2.69
N ALA A 299 -6.01 -8.31 -1.48
CA ALA A 299 -6.11 -7.14 -0.60
C ALA A 299 -5.37 -5.92 -1.18
N PHE A 300 -4.23 -6.15 -1.85
CA PHE A 300 -3.44 -5.08 -2.45
C PHE A 300 -4.13 -4.44 -3.67
N GLY A 301 -4.81 -5.23 -4.50
CA GLY A 301 -5.59 -4.73 -5.64
C GLY A 301 -6.81 -3.87 -5.29
N GLY A 302 -7.11 -3.68 -4.01
CA GLY A 302 -8.17 -2.78 -3.57
C GLY A 302 -7.88 -1.31 -3.89
N SER A 303 -8.92 -0.55 -4.22
CA SER A 303 -8.79 0.85 -4.64
C SER A 303 -8.08 1.72 -3.60
N VAL A 304 -8.36 1.54 -2.31
CA VAL A 304 -7.78 2.35 -1.21
C VAL A 304 -6.43 1.83 -0.70
N HIS A 305 -5.85 0.81 -1.34
CA HIS A 305 -4.50 0.32 -1.07
C HIS A 305 -3.63 0.52 -2.32
N GLY A 306 -3.29 -0.54 -3.07
CA GLY A 306 -2.45 -0.44 -4.26
C GLY A 306 -3.04 0.41 -5.37
N GLY A 307 -4.37 0.41 -5.53
CA GLY A 307 -5.06 1.19 -6.58
C GLY A 307 -4.91 2.72 -6.47
N ALA A 308 -4.25 3.24 -5.43
CA ALA A 308 -3.92 4.66 -5.32
C ALA A 308 -2.93 5.12 -6.41
N ALA A 309 -1.93 4.30 -6.75
CA ALA A 309 -0.89 4.65 -7.72
C ALA A 309 -1.46 4.90 -9.14
N GLU A 310 -2.40 4.07 -9.60
CA GLU A 310 -3.11 4.27 -10.88
C GLU A 310 -3.91 5.59 -10.88
N ARG A 311 -4.50 5.96 -9.74
CA ARG A 311 -5.28 7.20 -9.63
C ARG A 311 -4.41 8.46 -9.60
N VAL A 312 -3.15 8.37 -9.18
CA VAL A 312 -2.21 9.50 -9.32
C VAL A 312 -2.04 9.88 -10.79
N MET A 313 -1.95 8.90 -11.68
CA MET A 313 -1.83 9.15 -13.12
C MET A 313 -3.10 9.73 -13.72
N THR A 314 -4.27 9.24 -13.28
CA THR A 314 -5.56 9.87 -13.64
C THR A 314 -5.64 11.32 -13.16
N LEU A 315 -5.20 11.58 -11.92
CA LEU A 315 -5.17 12.92 -11.33
C LEU A 315 -4.23 13.84 -12.11
N LEU A 316 -3.05 13.36 -12.48
CA LEU A 316 -2.09 14.08 -13.32
C LEU A 316 -2.73 14.53 -14.65
N ASP A 317 -3.44 13.62 -15.32
CA ASP A 317 -4.11 13.92 -16.59
C ASP A 317 -5.27 14.92 -16.43
N GLN A 318 -6.00 14.86 -15.30
CA GLN A 318 -7.10 15.79 -15.00
C GLN A 318 -6.62 17.21 -14.69
N VAL A 319 -5.50 17.33 -13.97
CA VAL A 319 -4.82 18.60 -13.71
C VAL A 319 -4.32 19.18 -15.04
N GLY A 320 -3.62 18.37 -15.83
CA GLY A 320 -3.22 18.65 -17.21
C GLY A 320 -2.09 19.67 -17.40
N SER A 321 -1.87 20.60 -16.45
CA SER A 321 -0.70 21.49 -16.45
C SER A 321 -0.34 22.01 -15.06
N PRO A 322 0.91 22.45 -14.84
CA PRO A 322 1.36 22.98 -13.56
C PRO A 322 0.52 24.16 -13.05
N GLU A 323 0.07 25.05 -13.94
CA GLU A 323 -0.70 26.25 -13.60
C GLU A 323 -2.10 25.93 -13.04
N ARG A 324 -2.63 24.73 -13.35
CA ARG A 324 -3.95 24.29 -12.88
C ARG A 324 -3.89 23.53 -11.56
N ALA A 325 -2.70 23.14 -11.09
CA ALA A 325 -2.52 22.27 -9.94
C ALA A 325 -3.16 22.86 -8.67
N GLU A 326 -2.90 24.13 -8.35
CA GLU A 326 -3.42 24.79 -7.15
C GLU A 326 -4.96 24.84 -7.14
N ALA A 327 -5.56 25.27 -8.25
CA ALA A 327 -7.01 25.35 -8.39
C ALA A 327 -7.68 23.97 -8.28
N TYR A 328 -7.08 22.94 -8.90
CA TYR A 328 -7.61 21.59 -8.88
C TYR A 328 -7.53 20.94 -7.49
N VAL A 329 -6.40 21.14 -6.78
CA VAL A 329 -6.26 20.71 -5.39
C VAL A 329 -7.32 21.38 -4.51
N ALA A 330 -7.54 22.68 -4.66
CA ALA A 330 -8.59 23.40 -3.92
C ALA A 330 -10.00 22.86 -4.21
N GLU A 331 -10.28 22.45 -5.45
CA GLU A 331 -11.56 21.85 -5.84
C GLU A 331 -11.80 20.48 -5.19
N LEU A 332 -10.78 19.61 -5.16
CA LEU A 332 -10.87 18.31 -4.46
C LEU A 332 -11.14 18.50 -2.96
N GLN A 333 -10.40 19.42 -2.33
CA GLN A 333 -10.58 19.73 -0.92
C GLN A 333 -11.97 20.31 -0.63
N GLY A 334 -12.48 21.18 -1.51
CA GLY A 334 -13.84 21.73 -1.40
C GLY A 334 -14.95 20.67 -1.49
N ARG A 335 -14.66 19.52 -2.11
CA ARG A 335 -15.57 18.36 -2.20
C ARG A 335 -15.33 17.30 -1.11
N GLY A 336 -14.31 17.47 -0.27
CA GLY A 336 -13.90 16.44 0.70
C GLY A 336 -13.31 15.19 0.02
N GLU A 337 -12.77 15.33 -1.19
CA GLU A 337 -12.15 14.24 -1.93
C GLU A 337 -10.63 14.18 -1.64
N PRO A 338 -10.05 12.99 -1.42
CA PRO A 338 -8.61 12.85 -1.18
C PRO A 338 -7.77 13.16 -2.43
N VAL A 339 -6.65 13.87 -2.23
CA VAL A 339 -5.64 14.09 -3.27
C VAL A 339 -4.70 12.88 -3.28
N MET A 340 -4.83 12.01 -4.29
CA MET A 340 -4.03 10.79 -4.40
C MET A 340 -2.53 11.11 -4.51
N GLY A 341 -1.69 10.29 -3.87
CA GLY A 341 -0.24 10.55 -3.73
C GLY A 341 0.14 11.36 -2.49
N PHE A 342 -0.85 11.79 -1.69
CA PHE A 342 -0.64 12.50 -0.43
C PHE A 342 -1.34 11.82 0.74
N GLY A 343 -0.74 11.93 1.93
CA GLY A 343 -1.19 11.31 3.16
C GLY A 343 -0.69 9.87 3.31
N HIS A 344 -0.43 9.48 4.55
CA HIS A 344 0.04 8.14 4.89
C HIS A 344 -0.44 7.74 6.29
N ARG A 345 -0.76 6.45 6.51
CA ARG A 345 -1.29 5.97 7.80
C ARG A 345 -0.25 5.99 8.93
N VAL A 346 1.02 5.84 8.58
CA VAL A 346 2.18 5.80 9.48
C VAL A 346 2.98 7.12 9.48
N TYR A 347 3.52 7.53 8.32
CA TYR A 347 4.24 8.81 8.22
C TYR A 347 3.34 10.03 8.41
N ARG A 348 3.76 10.92 9.31
CA ARG A 348 3.23 12.29 9.41
C ARG A 348 4.15 13.31 8.73
N THR A 349 5.39 12.91 8.46
CA THR A 349 6.39 13.64 7.68
C THR A 349 6.47 13.07 6.26
N GLU A 350 7.36 13.62 5.41
CA GLU A 350 7.59 13.06 4.07
C GLU A 350 8.04 11.60 4.17
N ASP A 351 7.42 10.74 3.36
CA ASP A 351 7.80 9.34 3.25
C ASP A 351 9.26 9.23 2.72
N PRO A 352 10.18 8.53 3.43
CA PRO A 352 11.59 8.48 3.07
C PRO A 352 11.87 7.91 1.67
N ARG A 353 10.90 7.21 1.10
CA ARG A 353 10.98 6.61 -0.24
C ARG A 353 10.74 7.62 -1.36
N VAL A 354 9.99 8.69 -1.09
CA VAL A 354 9.64 9.74 -2.07
C VAL A 354 10.89 10.34 -2.70
N ARG A 355 11.88 10.69 -1.86
CA ARG A 355 13.18 11.21 -2.28
C ARG A 355 13.82 10.39 -3.39
N HIS A 356 13.84 9.06 -3.26
CA HIS A 356 14.55 8.17 -4.19
C HIS A 356 13.81 8.02 -5.51
N LEU A 357 12.48 7.96 -5.46
CA LEU A 357 11.67 7.89 -6.67
C LEU A 357 11.68 9.22 -7.42
N ARG A 358 11.51 10.35 -6.73
CA ARG A 358 11.57 11.68 -7.35
C ARG A 358 12.91 11.92 -8.05
N ALA A 359 14.02 11.63 -7.37
CA ALA A 359 15.35 11.78 -7.97
C ALA A 359 15.51 10.97 -9.26
N THR A 360 14.83 9.82 -9.34
CA THR A 360 14.91 8.98 -10.54
C THR A 360 13.93 9.41 -11.64
N VAL A 361 12.75 9.91 -11.27
CA VAL A 361 11.84 10.57 -12.23
C VAL A 361 12.50 11.76 -12.90
N VAL A 362 13.21 12.60 -12.14
CA VAL A 362 13.99 13.73 -12.69
C VAL A 362 14.95 13.25 -13.77
N ALA A 363 15.76 12.23 -13.47
CA ALA A 363 16.74 11.69 -14.43
C ALA A 363 16.06 11.11 -15.68
N LEU A 364 14.94 10.39 -15.53
CA LEU A 364 14.19 9.83 -16.67
C LEU A 364 13.53 10.92 -17.52
N SER A 365 12.95 11.94 -16.88
CA SER A 365 12.37 13.11 -17.56
C SER A 365 13.42 13.84 -18.39
N GLU A 366 14.62 14.06 -17.84
CA GLU A 366 15.74 14.67 -18.56
C GLU A 366 16.23 13.81 -19.73
N GLU A 367 16.39 12.50 -19.53
CA GLU A 367 16.82 11.55 -20.58
C GLU A 367 15.82 11.50 -21.75
N ARG A 368 14.51 11.56 -21.44
CA ARG A 368 13.44 11.52 -22.43
C ARG A 368 13.12 12.88 -23.05
N GLY A 369 13.56 13.98 -22.43
CA GLY A 369 13.17 15.33 -22.82
C GLY A 369 11.69 15.65 -22.54
N ASP A 370 11.08 14.97 -21.55
CA ASP A 370 9.69 15.18 -21.13
C ASP A 370 9.62 15.48 -19.63
N THR A 371 9.51 16.77 -19.29
CA THR A 371 9.40 17.27 -17.92
C THR A 371 7.97 17.63 -17.54
N SER A 372 7.02 17.58 -18.48
CA SER A 372 5.66 18.12 -18.29
C SER A 372 4.91 17.48 -17.12
N GLY A 373 4.98 16.14 -17.02
CA GLY A 373 4.40 15.40 -15.91
C GLY A 373 5.08 15.71 -14.57
N LEU A 374 6.41 15.83 -14.57
CA LEU A 374 7.19 16.12 -13.37
C LEU A 374 6.88 17.52 -12.83
N GLU A 375 6.84 18.52 -13.70
CA GLU A 375 6.48 19.90 -13.37
C GLU A 375 5.07 19.97 -12.79
N THR A 376 4.13 19.19 -13.33
CA THR A 376 2.76 19.16 -12.83
C THR A 376 2.67 18.50 -11.46
N LEU A 377 3.36 17.37 -11.23
CA LEU A 377 3.44 16.72 -9.91
C LEU A 377 4.10 17.61 -8.86
N ASP A 378 5.18 18.32 -9.23
CA ASP A 378 5.84 19.26 -8.32
C ASP A 378 4.95 20.46 -7.98
N ALA A 379 4.16 20.97 -8.94
CA ALA A 379 3.18 22.01 -8.69
C ALA A 379 2.04 21.52 -7.77
N MET A 380 1.59 20.28 -7.93
CA MET A 380 0.63 19.66 -7.00
C MET A 380 1.23 19.49 -5.60
N ALA A 381 2.49 19.07 -5.48
CA ALA A 381 3.19 18.97 -4.21
C ALA A 381 3.32 20.34 -3.53
N ALA A 382 3.62 21.39 -4.29
CA ALA A 382 3.64 22.76 -3.79
C ALA A 382 2.26 23.21 -3.29
N ALA A 383 1.19 22.93 -4.03
CA ALA A 383 -0.19 23.24 -3.61
C ALA A 383 -0.62 22.47 -2.34
N MET A 384 -0.06 21.27 -2.12
CA MET A 384 -0.31 20.46 -0.93
C MET A 384 0.57 20.82 0.28
N SER A 385 1.62 21.63 0.09
CA SER A 385 2.55 22.04 1.16
C SER A 385 1.88 22.56 2.46
N PRO A 386 0.81 23.38 2.41
CA PRO A 386 0.12 23.83 3.62
C PRO A 386 -0.49 22.71 4.46
N TYR A 387 -0.76 21.54 3.87
CA TYR A 387 -1.37 20.39 4.53
C TYR A 387 -0.36 19.42 5.15
N VAL A 388 0.94 19.58 4.84
CA VAL A 388 2.02 18.73 5.40
C VAL A 388 2.03 18.79 6.92
N ARG A 389 1.81 19.97 7.50
CA ARG A 389 1.72 20.15 8.97
C ARG A 389 0.55 19.40 9.62
N HIS A 390 -0.44 18.98 8.83
CA HIS A 390 -1.58 18.17 9.27
C HIS A 390 -1.36 16.66 8.97
N GLY A 391 -0.14 16.26 8.64
CA GLY A 391 0.22 14.86 8.34
C GLY A 391 -0.09 14.41 6.91
N VAL A 392 -0.40 15.33 6.00
CA VAL A 392 -0.76 15.04 4.60
C VAL A 392 0.41 15.34 3.67
N ALA A 393 1.55 14.69 3.91
CA ALA A 393 2.75 14.79 3.08
C ALA A 393 2.67 13.89 1.83
N ALA A 394 3.52 14.15 0.83
CA ALA A 394 3.67 13.26 -0.32
C ALA A 394 4.07 11.85 0.13
N ASN A 395 3.52 10.84 -0.54
CA ASN A 395 3.88 9.45 -0.34
C ASN A 395 4.51 8.86 -1.60
N VAL A 396 5.06 7.65 -1.47
CA VAL A 396 5.79 6.96 -2.53
C VAL A 396 5.03 6.85 -3.86
N ASP A 397 3.69 6.81 -3.83
CA ASP A 397 2.87 6.61 -5.02
C ASP A 397 2.86 7.83 -5.94
N LEU A 398 3.16 9.03 -5.42
CA LEU A 398 3.09 10.30 -6.17
C LEU A 398 3.97 10.28 -7.42
N TYR A 399 5.19 9.76 -7.30
CA TYR A 399 6.19 9.78 -8.38
C TYR A 399 6.34 8.42 -9.10
N ALA A 400 5.84 7.33 -8.51
CA ALA A 400 6.01 5.98 -9.06
C ALA A 400 5.35 5.84 -10.46
N GLY A 401 4.11 6.28 -10.60
CA GLY A 401 3.35 6.13 -11.85
C GLY A 401 3.97 6.87 -13.03
N LEU A 402 4.44 8.12 -12.81
CA LEU A 402 5.06 8.91 -13.86
C LEU A 402 6.34 8.26 -14.39
N ALA A 403 7.13 7.68 -13.50
CA ALA A 403 8.33 6.95 -13.90
C ALA A 403 8.01 5.76 -14.83
N TYR A 404 6.96 4.99 -14.53
CA TYR A 404 6.52 3.88 -15.38
C TYR A 404 6.04 4.37 -16.75
N ARG A 405 5.31 5.49 -16.79
CA ARG A 405 4.86 6.12 -18.04
C ARG A 405 6.03 6.59 -18.89
N LEU A 406 7.07 7.19 -18.29
CA LEU A 406 8.31 7.58 -18.97
C LEU A 406 9.12 6.38 -19.52
N LEU A 407 8.90 5.19 -18.98
CA LEU A 407 9.43 3.93 -19.50
C LEU A 407 8.57 3.30 -20.60
N GLY A 408 7.42 3.90 -20.94
CA GLY A 408 6.49 3.39 -21.95
C GLY A 408 5.55 2.30 -21.44
N LEU A 409 5.46 2.11 -20.12
CA LEU A 409 4.53 1.17 -19.51
C LEU A 409 3.15 1.84 -19.31
N PRO A 410 2.03 1.17 -19.60
CA PRO A 410 0.70 1.71 -19.33
C PRO A 410 0.44 1.85 -17.83
N ASP A 411 -0.40 2.82 -17.45
CA ASP A 411 -0.64 3.16 -16.04
C ASP A 411 -1.24 1.99 -15.24
N ASP A 412 -2.02 1.11 -15.88
CA ASP A 412 -2.62 -0.08 -15.27
C ASP A 412 -1.62 -1.20 -14.90
N LEU A 413 -0.32 -0.99 -15.18
CA LEU A 413 0.77 -1.82 -14.66
C LEU A 413 1.42 -1.27 -13.40
N ALA A 414 1.07 -0.06 -12.94
CA ALA A 414 1.66 0.52 -11.74
C ALA A 414 1.43 -0.37 -10.50
N VAL A 415 0.20 -0.86 -10.31
CA VAL A 415 -0.14 -1.74 -9.18
C VAL A 415 0.53 -3.11 -9.29
N PRO A 416 0.49 -3.82 -10.45
CA PRO A 416 1.27 -5.05 -10.64
C PRO A 416 2.78 -4.91 -10.39
N LEU A 417 3.42 -3.81 -10.79
CA LEU A 417 4.85 -3.57 -10.52
C LEU A 417 5.13 -3.44 -9.02
N PHE A 418 4.23 -2.80 -8.30
CA PHE A 418 4.29 -2.72 -6.85
C PHE A 418 4.14 -4.10 -6.20
N VAL A 419 3.26 -4.96 -6.74
CA VAL A 419 3.12 -6.36 -6.30
C VAL A 419 4.43 -7.14 -6.51
N ILE A 420 5.10 -6.97 -7.65
CA ILE A 420 6.39 -7.62 -7.92
C ILE A 420 7.40 -7.27 -6.82
N GLY A 421 7.56 -5.98 -6.51
CA GLY A 421 8.44 -5.55 -5.41
C GLY A 421 8.00 -6.11 -4.06
N ARG A 422 6.73 -5.90 -3.71
CA ARG A 422 6.15 -6.26 -2.40
C ARG A 422 6.13 -7.76 -2.09
N THR A 423 6.27 -8.61 -3.12
CA THR A 423 6.26 -10.06 -2.96
C THR A 423 7.33 -10.54 -1.97
N ALA A 424 8.54 -9.97 -1.99
CA ALA A 424 9.61 -10.35 -1.07
C ALA A 424 9.22 -10.10 0.41
N GLY A 425 8.62 -8.93 0.69
CA GLY A 425 8.10 -8.61 2.02
C GLY A 425 6.96 -9.53 2.44
N TRP A 426 5.99 -9.82 1.56
CA TRP A 426 4.91 -10.76 1.88
C TRP A 426 5.42 -12.17 2.20
N VAL A 427 6.40 -12.68 1.44
CA VAL A 427 7.04 -13.96 1.74
C VAL A 427 7.66 -13.91 3.14
N ALA A 428 8.44 -12.88 3.47
CA ALA A 428 9.04 -12.72 4.79
C ALA A 428 7.98 -12.66 5.91
N GLN A 429 6.89 -11.91 5.72
CA GLN A 429 5.79 -11.76 6.68
C GLN A 429 5.05 -13.08 6.91
N ILE A 430 4.83 -13.87 5.85
CA ILE A 430 4.22 -15.19 5.92
C ILE A 430 5.13 -16.15 6.70
N LEU A 431 6.43 -16.17 6.39
CA LEU A 431 7.42 -17.01 7.08
C LEU A 431 7.54 -16.67 8.56
N GLU A 432 7.59 -15.38 8.91
CA GLU A 432 7.65 -14.93 10.30
C GLU A 432 6.38 -15.35 11.07
N GLN A 433 5.20 -15.14 10.48
CA GLN A 433 3.94 -15.61 11.07
C GLN A 433 3.92 -17.13 11.23
N GLN A 434 4.39 -17.91 10.26
CA GLN A 434 4.43 -19.36 10.34
C GLN A 434 5.40 -19.85 11.44
N SER A 435 6.53 -19.18 11.63
CA SER A 435 7.57 -19.56 12.61
C SER A 435 7.07 -19.53 14.05
N ASN A 436 6.10 -18.66 14.35
CA ASN A 436 5.47 -18.54 15.67
C ASN A 436 3.96 -18.37 15.53
N ASN A 437 3.33 -19.34 14.87
CA ASN A 437 1.97 -19.16 14.38
C ASN A 437 0.91 -19.03 15.48
N VAL A 438 0.05 -18.03 15.32
CA VAL A 438 -1.14 -17.79 16.14
C VAL A 438 -2.34 -17.48 15.24
N LEU A 439 -3.51 -18.02 15.60
CA LEU A 439 -4.77 -17.68 14.91
C LEU A 439 -5.14 -16.22 15.20
N ILE A 440 -5.18 -15.39 14.15
CA ILE A 440 -5.61 -13.99 14.25
C ILE A 440 -7.13 -13.93 14.10
N ARG A 441 -7.84 -13.78 15.24
CA ARG A 441 -9.31 -13.79 15.28
C ARG A 441 -9.84 -12.72 16.25
N PRO A 442 -9.95 -11.45 15.82
CA PRO A 442 -10.52 -10.40 16.64
C PRO A 442 -12.03 -10.61 16.88
N LEU A 443 -12.56 -9.91 17.87
CA LEU A 443 -14.00 -9.87 18.16
C LEU A 443 -14.65 -8.65 17.49
N LEU A 444 -15.96 -8.77 17.25
CA LEU A 444 -16.82 -7.64 16.88
C LEU A 444 -17.76 -7.34 18.04
N SER A 445 -18.01 -6.07 18.33
CA SER A 445 -19.06 -5.65 19.26
C SER A 445 -20.42 -5.68 18.56
N TYR A 446 -21.36 -6.48 19.06
CA TYR A 446 -22.67 -6.64 18.46
C TYR A 446 -23.57 -5.43 18.77
N MET A 447 -24.00 -4.72 17.73
CA MET A 447 -24.91 -3.56 17.82
C MET A 447 -26.30 -3.84 17.22
N GLY A 448 -26.62 -5.11 16.98
CA GLY A 448 -27.90 -5.51 16.41
C GLY A 448 -29.02 -5.62 17.47
N PRO A 449 -30.28 -5.72 17.03
CA PRO A 449 -31.42 -5.90 17.92
C PRO A 449 -31.47 -7.30 18.53
N HIS A 450 -31.67 -7.37 19.85
CA HIS A 450 -31.81 -8.62 20.60
C HIS A 450 -33.25 -9.16 20.59
N ALA A 451 -33.39 -10.46 20.83
CA ALA A 451 -34.66 -11.13 21.15
C ALA A 451 -35.80 -10.91 20.12
N ARG A 452 -35.49 -10.82 18.83
CA ARG A 452 -36.52 -10.77 17.78
C ARG A 452 -37.28 -12.11 17.73
N PRO A 453 -38.63 -12.10 17.82
CA PRO A 453 -39.41 -13.33 17.67
C PRO A 453 -39.30 -13.83 16.22
N PHE A 454 -39.09 -15.14 16.06
CA PHE A 454 -39.13 -15.78 14.75
C PHE A 454 -40.58 -15.92 14.28
N THR A 455 -40.93 -15.29 13.15
CA THR A 455 -42.24 -15.45 12.51
C THR A 455 -42.10 -16.28 11.24
N LYS A 456 -42.78 -17.42 11.17
CA LYS A 456 -42.86 -18.24 9.95
C LYS A 456 -43.77 -17.52 8.94
N GLY A 457 -43.25 -17.19 7.76
CA GLY A 457 -44.08 -16.68 6.67
C GLY A 457 -45.11 -17.74 6.27
N ASN A 458 -46.38 -17.34 6.09
CA ASN A 458 -47.39 -18.20 5.49
C ASN A 458 -46.93 -18.50 4.05
N ARG A 459 -46.58 -19.76 3.78
CA ARG A 459 -46.33 -20.25 2.42
C ARG A 459 -47.65 -20.58 1.74
#